data_AF-A0AA43GRU7-F1
#
_entry.id   AF-A0AA43GRU7-F1
#
_cell.length_a   1.000
_cell.length_b   1.000
_cell.length_c   1.000
_cell.angle_alpha   90.00
_cell.angle_beta   90.00
_cell.angle_gamma   90.00
#
_symmetry.space_group_name_H-M   'P 1'
#
loop_
_entity.id
_entity.type
_entity.pdbx_description
1 polymer ?
#
loop_
_entity_poly.entity_id
_entity_poly.type
_entity_poly.pdbx_seq_one_letter_code
_entity_poly.pdbx_strand_id
1 'polypeptide(L)'
;MKKLFMSLVGYWLAEVKFFQNQANKKQKIHDYTQSVRGRDYVFELTNEGTAGYMTAVGKGIKSGDQIILQLGSHSYVYQVEEIDYYSDPPDMWIALLKQG
;
A
#
# COMPACT_ATOMS: atom_id res chain seq x y z
N MET A 1 -30.37 30.37 -7.73
CA MET A 1 -30.41 29.05 -7.04
C MET A 1 -29.83 27.87 -7.84
N LYS A 2 -29.53 27.97 -9.15
CA LYS A 2 -28.99 26.83 -9.94
C LYS A 2 -27.49 26.53 -9.75
N LYS A 3 -26.69 27.46 -9.21
CA LYS A 3 -25.22 27.34 -9.09
C LYS A 3 -24.75 26.44 -7.93
N LEU A 4 -25.47 26.40 -6.80
CA LEU A 4 -25.08 25.57 -5.65
C LEU A 4 -25.31 24.06 -5.90
N PHE A 5 -26.38 23.69 -6.60
CA PHE A 5 -26.72 22.29 -6.85
C PHE A 5 -25.75 21.61 -7.84
N MET A 6 -25.21 22.37 -8.81
CA MET A 6 -24.22 21.85 -9.76
C MET A 6 -22.83 21.62 -9.14
N SER A 7 -22.50 22.32 -8.05
CA SER A 7 -21.23 22.16 -7.34
C SER A 7 -21.16 20.84 -6.58
N LEU A 8 -22.20 20.51 -5.80
CA LEU A 8 -22.25 19.26 -5.01
C LEU A 8 -22.22 18.00 -5.88
N VAL A 9 -22.92 18.02 -7.02
CA VAL A 9 -22.89 16.91 -8.00
C VAL A 9 -21.51 16.77 -8.65
N GLY A 10 -20.82 17.90 -8.88
CA GLY A 10 -19.45 17.89 -9.41
C GLY A 10 -18.44 17.27 -8.46
N TYR A 11 -18.50 17.58 -7.16
CA TYR A 11 -17.64 16.97 -6.14
C TYR A 11 -17.90 15.48 -5.99
N TRP A 12 -19.17 15.07 -5.93
CA TRP A 12 -19.55 13.65 -5.86
C TRP A 12 -19.07 12.85 -7.08
N LEU A 13 -19.21 13.41 -8.29
CA LEU A 13 -18.69 12.78 -9.51
C LEU A 13 -17.16 12.69 -9.55
N ALA A 14 -16.45 13.65 -8.95
CA ALA A 14 -15.00 13.62 -8.85
C ALA A 14 -14.52 12.51 -7.88
N GLU A 15 -15.19 12.35 -6.75
CA GLU A 15 -14.95 11.26 -5.80
C GLU A 15 -15.19 9.89 -6.44
N VAL A 16 -16.35 9.69 -7.09
CA VAL A 16 -16.67 8.43 -7.76
C VAL A 16 -15.63 8.06 -8.82
N LYS A 17 -15.18 9.05 -9.62
CA LYS A 17 -14.13 8.83 -10.63
C LYS A 17 -12.77 8.52 -9.99
N PHE A 18 -12.43 9.15 -8.86
CA PHE A 18 -11.20 8.88 -8.12
C PHE A 18 -11.15 7.43 -7.65
N PHE A 19 -12.23 6.92 -7.05
CA PHE A 19 -12.33 5.52 -6.61
C PHE A 19 -12.34 4.52 -7.78
N GLN A 20 -13.02 4.82 -8.89
CA GLN A 20 -12.99 3.97 -10.08
C GLN A 20 -11.59 3.89 -10.72
N ASN A 21 -10.84 5.00 -10.70
CA ASN A 21 -9.49 5.04 -11.24
C ASN A 21 -8.48 4.33 -10.33
N GLN A 22 -8.77 4.20 -9.03
CA GLN A 22 -8.05 3.31 -8.11
C GLN A 22 -8.31 1.84 -8.46
N ALA A 23 -9.58 1.47 -8.69
CA ALA A 23 -9.98 0.09 -9.00
C ALA A 23 -9.43 -0.44 -10.34
N ASN A 24 -9.15 0.43 -11.31
CA ASN A 24 -8.67 0.04 -12.65
C ASN A 24 -7.14 -0.04 -12.77
N LYS A 25 -6.40 0.30 -11.71
CA LYS A 25 -4.95 0.14 -11.69
C LYS A 25 -4.61 -1.32 -11.42
N LYS A 26 -3.96 -2.01 -12.38
CA LYS A 26 -3.39 -3.35 -12.18
C LYS A 26 -2.60 -3.38 -10.87
N GLN A 27 -3.07 -4.16 -9.92
CA GLN A 27 -2.36 -4.48 -8.67
C GLN A 27 -1.14 -5.32 -9.04
N LYS A 28 0.01 -4.97 -8.48
CA LYS A 28 1.28 -5.68 -8.70
C LYS A 28 1.60 -6.53 -7.48
N ILE A 29 2.32 -7.61 -7.72
CA ILE A 29 2.91 -8.45 -6.68
C ILE A 29 4.39 -8.09 -6.60
N HIS A 30 4.87 -7.77 -5.40
CA HIS A 30 6.27 -7.48 -5.11
C HIS A 30 6.83 -8.60 -4.24
N ASP A 31 7.82 -9.32 -4.76
CA ASP A 31 8.40 -10.50 -4.10
C ASP A 31 9.66 -10.11 -3.31
N TYR A 32 9.58 -10.25 -1.98
CA TYR A 32 10.67 -10.00 -1.03
C TYR A 32 11.18 -11.31 -0.40
N THR A 33 10.84 -12.48 -0.94
CA THR A 33 11.27 -13.78 -0.38
C THR A 33 12.78 -13.99 -0.42
N GLN A 34 13.47 -13.33 -1.36
CA GLN A 34 14.92 -13.33 -1.49
C GLN A 34 15.60 -12.15 -0.75
N SER A 35 14.81 -11.27 -0.12
CA SER A 35 15.30 -10.11 0.61
C SER A 35 15.62 -10.42 2.08
N VAL A 36 16.62 -9.75 2.63
CA VAL A 36 17.11 -9.95 4.00
C VAL A 36 16.41 -8.96 4.96
N ARG A 37 15.61 -9.50 5.90
CA ARG A 37 14.99 -8.70 6.97
C ARG A 37 16.06 -8.03 7.85
N GLY A 38 15.84 -6.78 8.21
CA GLY A 38 16.79 -5.92 8.94
C GLY A 38 17.85 -5.26 8.06
N ARG A 39 17.95 -5.63 6.78
CA ARG A 39 18.85 -5.01 5.80
C ARG A 39 18.07 -4.36 4.66
N ASP A 40 17.28 -5.16 3.94
CA ASP A 40 16.56 -4.72 2.75
C ASP A 40 15.17 -4.18 3.12
N TYR A 41 14.61 -4.68 4.21
CA TYR A 41 13.35 -4.22 4.79
C TYR A 41 13.29 -4.50 6.29
N VAL A 42 12.44 -3.77 7.00
CA VAL A 42 12.00 -4.07 8.37
C VAL A 42 10.50 -4.33 8.31
N PHE A 43 10.02 -5.37 9.00
CA PHE A 43 8.61 -5.69 9.11
C PHE A 43 8.27 -5.96 10.58
N GLU A 44 7.22 -5.34 11.09
CA GLU A 44 6.77 -5.45 12.48
C GLU A 44 5.27 -5.74 12.50
N LEU A 45 4.88 -6.86 13.10
CA LEU A 45 3.48 -7.22 13.24
C LEU A 45 2.78 -6.30 14.24
N THR A 46 1.51 -5.99 13.97
CA THR A 46 0.62 -5.40 14.97
C THR A 46 0.24 -6.43 16.02
N ASN A 47 -0.30 -5.97 17.15
CA ASN A 47 -0.71 -6.83 18.27
C ASN A 47 -1.79 -7.87 17.88
N GLU A 48 -2.50 -7.65 16.77
CA GLU A 48 -3.55 -8.54 16.26
C GLU A 48 -2.98 -9.65 15.34
N GLY A 49 -1.70 -9.58 14.98
CA GLY A 49 -0.97 -10.64 14.28
C GLY A 49 -1.30 -10.80 12.78
N THR A 50 -2.34 -10.13 12.28
CA THR A 50 -2.79 -10.20 10.87
C THR A 50 -2.39 -8.99 10.04
N ALA A 51 -1.83 -7.96 10.67
CA ALA A 51 -1.32 -6.77 10.01
C ALA A 51 0.09 -6.44 10.52
N GLY A 52 0.79 -5.57 9.82
CA GLY A 52 2.09 -5.08 10.25
C GLY A 52 2.59 -3.90 9.44
N TYR A 53 3.53 -3.16 10.01
CA TYR A 53 4.21 -2.08 9.31
C TYR A 53 5.47 -2.62 8.64
N MET A 54 5.66 -2.30 7.36
CA MET A 54 6.88 -2.60 6.63
C MET A 54 7.56 -1.30 6.22
N THR A 55 8.85 -1.17 6.51
CA THR A 55 9.71 -0.10 5.98
C THR A 55 10.73 -0.71 5.05
N ALA A 56 10.90 -0.16 3.85
CA ALA A 56 11.94 -0.60 2.93
C ALA A 56 12.34 0.53 1.97
N VAL A 57 13.33 0.25 1.12
CA VAL A 57 13.75 1.12 0.01
C VAL A 57 13.33 0.49 -1.32
N GLY A 58 12.77 1.28 -2.22
CA GLY A 58 12.32 0.86 -3.55
C GLY A 58 11.19 1.73 -4.10
N LYS A 59 10.89 1.61 -5.39
CA LYS A 59 9.86 2.42 -6.07
C LYS A 59 8.67 1.58 -6.52
N GLY A 60 7.53 2.25 -6.64
CA GLY A 60 6.42 1.77 -7.45
C GLY A 60 5.49 0.78 -6.76
N ILE A 61 5.57 0.71 -5.42
CA ILE A 61 4.55 0.09 -4.58
C ILE A 61 3.44 1.12 -4.35
N LYS A 62 2.19 0.66 -4.28
CA LYS A 62 1.01 1.48 -4.03
C LYS A 62 0.00 0.70 -3.21
N SER A 63 -0.93 1.39 -2.57
CA SER A 63 -2.11 0.77 -1.97
C SER A 63 -2.81 -0.16 -2.96
N GLY A 64 -3.20 -1.34 -2.47
CA GLY A 64 -3.80 -2.43 -3.24
C GLY A 64 -2.81 -3.40 -3.87
N ASP A 65 -1.51 -3.08 -3.95
CA ASP A 65 -0.51 -4.07 -4.35
C ASP A 65 -0.36 -5.17 -3.28
N GLN A 66 0.29 -6.27 -3.65
CA GLN A 66 0.61 -7.37 -2.75
C GLN A 66 2.12 -7.47 -2.53
N ILE A 67 2.52 -7.84 -1.32
CA ILE A 67 3.91 -8.10 -0.94
C ILE A 67 4.00 -9.55 -0.45
N ILE A 68 4.97 -10.30 -0.98
CA ILE A 68 5.30 -11.65 -0.51
C ILE A 68 6.49 -11.57 0.42
N LEU A 69 6.32 -11.96 1.68
CA LEU A 69 7.39 -11.99 2.69
C LEU A 69 7.71 -13.42 3.08
N GLN A 70 9.01 -13.72 3.21
CA GLN A 70 9.47 -14.96 3.85
C GLN A 70 9.68 -14.70 5.35
N LEU A 71 8.84 -15.30 6.20
CA LEU A 71 8.94 -15.21 7.65
C LEU A 71 9.23 -16.61 8.22
N GLY A 72 10.48 -16.85 8.60
CA GLY A 72 10.94 -18.19 8.98
C GLY A 72 10.85 -19.16 7.79
N SER A 73 10.20 -20.30 7.99
CA SER A 73 10.02 -21.33 6.94
C SER A 73 8.79 -21.11 6.05
N HIS A 74 8.01 -20.05 6.27
CA HIS A 74 6.74 -19.81 5.57
C HIS A 74 6.76 -18.51 4.77
N SER A 75 6.11 -18.54 3.62
CA SER A 75 5.82 -17.35 2.82
C SER A 75 4.42 -16.85 3.12
N TYR A 76 4.28 -15.54 3.26
CA TYR A 76 3.02 -14.86 3.53
C TYR A 76 2.77 -13.81 2.46
N VAL A 77 1.51 -13.65 2.08
CA VAL A 77 1.08 -12.61 1.14
C VAL A 77 0.29 -11.59 1.93
N TYR A 78 0.71 -10.34 1.85
CA TYR A 78 0.03 -9.20 2.44
C TYR A 78 -0.42 -8.23 1.36
N GLN A 79 -1.58 -7.62 1.53
CA GLN A 79 -2.01 -6.48 0.73
C GLN A 79 -1.49 -5.19 1.37
N VAL A 80 -1.05 -4.25 0.54
CA VAL A 80 -0.70 -2.89 0.96
C VAL A 80 -2.01 -2.13 1.18
N GLU A 81 -2.30 -1.78 2.42
CA GLU A 81 -3.48 -0.98 2.79
C GLU A 81 -3.15 0.51 2.61
N GLU A 82 -2.09 0.97 3.26
CA GLU A 82 -1.60 2.34 3.22
C GLU A 82 -0.09 2.37 2.95
N ILE A 83 0.41 3.42 2.30
CA ILE A 83 1.83 3.60 2.03
C ILE A 83 2.22 5.08 1.97
N ASP A 84 3.29 5.42 2.66
CA ASP A 84 3.91 6.74 2.67
C ASP A 84 5.34 6.66 2.13
N TYR A 85 5.67 7.57 1.21
CA TYR A 85 7.00 7.71 0.64
C TYR A 85 7.74 8.88 1.28
N TYR A 86 9.00 8.66 1.63
CA TYR A 86 9.91 9.69 2.13
C TYR A 86 10.83 10.17 1.01
N SER A 87 11.19 11.45 1.04
CA SER A 87 12.12 12.06 0.09
C SER A 87 13.60 11.93 0.49
N ASP A 88 13.87 11.62 1.75
CA ASP A 88 15.22 11.49 2.31
C ASP A 88 15.26 10.39 3.39
N PRO A 89 15.98 9.26 3.17
CA PRO A 89 16.62 8.90 1.91
C PRO A 89 15.59 8.70 0.79
N PRO A 90 15.93 8.99 -0.47
CA PRO A 90 15.00 8.83 -1.58
C PRO A 90 14.58 7.37 -1.71
N ASP A 91 13.33 7.17 -2.13
CA ASP A 91 12.76 5.86 -2.42
C ASP A 91 12.52 4.99 -1.17
N MET A 92 12.70 5.56 0.02
CA MET A 92 12.25 4.92 1.25
C MET A 92 10.75 5.08 1.41
N TRP A 93 10.10 4.05 1.93
CA TRP A 93 8.68 4.07 2.23
C TRP A 93 8.38 3.26 3.47
N ILE A 94 7.25 3.59 4.11
CA ILE A 94 6.60 2.77 5.13
C ILE A 94 5.19 2.43 4.66
N ALA A 95 4.76 1.19 4.88
CA ALA A 95 3.44 0.72 4.49
C ALA A 95 2.77 -0.07 5.60
N LEU A 96 1.46 0.10 5.73
CA LEU A 96 0.61 -0.81 6.48
C LEU A 96 0.24 -1.99 5.58
N LEU A 97 0.59 -3.18 6.03
CA LEU A 97 0.33 -4.44 5.34
C LEU A 97 -0.71 -5.23 6.11
N LYS A 98 -1.65 -5.85 5.39
CA LYS A 98 -2.72 -6.67 5.97
C LYS A 98 -2.85 -8.01 5.26
N GLN A 99 -2.96 -9.07 6.05
CA GLN A 99 -3.25 -10.40 5.55
C GLN A 99 -4.75 -10.49 5.23
N GLY A 100 -5.06 -10.98 4.03
CA GLY A 100 -6.45 -11.22 3.59
C GLY A 100 -7.08 -12.44 4.24
#